data_AF-A0AAF3EIV2-F1
#
_entry.id   AF-A0AAF3EIV2-F1
#
_cell.length_a   1.000
_cell.length_b   1.000
_cell.length_c   1.000
_cell.angle_alpha   90.00
_cell.angle_beta   90.00
_cell.angle_gamma   90.00
#
_symmetry.space_group_name_H-M   'P 1'
#
loop_
_entity.id
_entity.type
_entity.pdbx_description
1 polymer ?
#
loop_
_entity_poly.entity_id
_entity_poly.type
_entity_poly.pdbx_seq_one_letter_code
_entity_poly.pdbx_strand_id
1 'polypeptide(L)'
;MTAILLGIIIYGLNLIGTIFPDFWNPSDLGETLQYDLTYVLFSTSLGLSLITYFKAKQMGLMSGIDTERQNFLIKQMIAINFPLIWDYFIVAMVQIPLVRISPFLSAWLYFYEDVFGLSFIPIWAGLVTYYLLRRTAGVKKVNSKTSTNVGSLFLAVNGLTCPTGWTQLPNEPVCIYAVKQPAIYMDALWQCEQLGGTVVKVQNAFENSFIFSYAAQAFNTTEQFIGMQQQTSGAWVYADRTIPSYQSWAVGEPKNGTNFCAIQDSLNVQWKTADCRQARPFFCSMAAYKCPLGWKYFDKTDSCYYAKELTGDRYTWKAAESQCQKMGAHLVSIHSIDEDDFVYSLVPRLTVSSCEGAFVWIGLDGNGKKGSGSWSDGSTVDYGFWSASTGYWGMPRASDANGYCSSPEYDWYSTVLNHQFGRFICKMKST
;
A
#
# COMPACT_ATOMS: atom_id res chain seq x y z
N MET A 1 -41.58 -12.26 -22.60
CA MET A 1 -40.30 -11.56 -22.31
C MET A 1 -39.13 -12.10 -23.13
N THR A 2 -39.12 -13.38 -23.52
CA THR A 2 -38.00 -14.04 -24.22
C THR A 2 -37.83 -13.63 -25.69
N ALA A 3 -38.91 -13.40 -26.46
CA ALA A 3 -38.81 -13.09 -27.89
C ALA A 3 -38.25 -11.67 -28.19
N ILE A 4 -38.59 -10.67 -27.38
CA ILE A 4 -38.10 -9.29 -27.54
C ILE A 4 -36.62 -9.20 -27.16
N LEU A 5 -36.21 -9.88 -26.09
CA LEU A 5 -34.81 -10.00 -25.68
C LEU A 5 -33.97 -10.74 -26.74
N LEU A 6 -34.47 -11.85 -27.29
CA LEU A 6 -33.84 -12.54 -28.43
C LEU A 6 -33.72 -11.63 -29.66
N GLY A 7 -34.75 -10.83 -29.96
CA GLY A 7 -34.72 -9.87 -31.07
C GLY A 7 -33.66 -8.79 -30.90
N ILE A 8 -33.50 -8.24 -29.69
CA ILE A 8 -32.47 -7.23 -29.38
C ILE A 8 -31.06 -7.84 -29.43
N ILE A 9 -30.91 -9.09 -28.97
CA ILE A 9 -29.64 -9.83 -29.00
C ILE A 9 -29.21 -10.14 -30.43
N ILE A 10 -30.13 -10.65 -31.25
CA ILE A 10 -29.87 -10.92 -32.68
C ILE A 10 -29.55 -9.62 -33.42
N TYR A 11 -30.23 -8.52 -33.11
CA TYR A 11 -29.93 -7.22 -33.70
C TYR A 11 -28.53 -6.71 -33.31
N GLY A 12 -28.14 -6.84 -32.03
CA GLY A 12 -26.81 -6.46 -31.55
C GLY A 12 -25.67 -7.30 -32.16
N LEU A 13 -25.88 -8.62 -32.28
CA LEU A 13 -24.90 -9.52 -32.89
C LEU A 13 -24.74 -9.27 -34.40
N ASN A 14 -25.84 -9.01 -35.12
CA ASN A 14 -25.78 -8.61 -36.53
C ASN A 14 -25.06 -7.27 -36.73
N LEU A 15 -25.26 -6.31 -35.83
CA LEU A 15 -24.56 -5.02 -35.90
C LEU A 15 -23.05 -5.17 -35.70
N ILE A 16 -22.62 -6.07 -34.80
CA ILE A 16 -21.20 -6.40 -34.61
C ILE A 16 -20.63 -7.10 -35.86
N GLY A 17 -21.39 -8.03 -36.46
CA GLY A 17 -21.02 -8.70 -37.72
C GLY A 17 -20.86 -7.73 -38.91
N THR A 18 -21.62 -6.63 -38.94
CA THR A 18 -21.44 -5.59 -39.97
C THR A 18 -20.19 -4.73 -39.77
N ILE A 19 -19.65 -4.68 -38.55
CA ILE A 19 -18.45 -3.90 -38.21
C ILE A 19 -17.18 -4.77 -38.34
N PHE A 20 -17.29 -6.09 -38.11
CA PHE A 20 -16.18 -7.05 -38.17
C PHE A 20 -16.59 -8.34 -38.91
N PRO A 21 -16.57 -8.36 -40.26
CA PRO A 21 -17.11 -9.47 -41.05
C PRO A 21 -16.29 -10.77 -41.01
N ASP A 22 -15.00 -10.71 -40.65
CA ASP A 22 -14.12 -11.89 -40.62
C ASP A 22 -14.28 -12.77 -39.36
N PHE A 23 -15.03 -12.30 -38.35
CA PHE A 23 -15.08 -12.92 -37.03
C PHE A 23 -16.45 -13.50 -36.64
N TRP A 24 -17.49 -13.33 -37.48
CA TRP A 24 -18.84 -13.77 -37.13
C TRP A 24 -19.60 -14.35 -38.33
N ASN A 25 -19.92 -15.65 -38.27
CA ASN A 25 -20.76 -16.33 -39.25
C ASN A 25 -22.11 -16.69 -38.61
N PRO A 26 -23.24 -16.13 -39.09
CA PRO A 26 -24.56 -16.35 -38.50
C PRO A 26 -25.05 -17.81 -38.56
N SER A 27 -24.41 -18.67 -39.37
CA SER A 27 -24.76 -20.09 -39.47
C SER A 27 -24.35 -20.94 -38.25
N ASP A 28 -23.50 -20.42 -37.35
CA ASP A 28 -23.04 -21.12 -36.13
C ASP A 28 -24.05 -21.07 -34.96
N LEU A 29 -25.15 -20.31 -35.10
CA LEU A 29 -26.19 -20.16 -34.06
C LEU A 29 -27.15 -21.36 -33.95
N GLY A 30 -27.03 -22.36 -34.82
CA GLY A 30 -27.97 -23.47 -34.93
C GLY A 30 -27.93 -24.50 -33.79
N GLU A 31 -26.87 -24.58 -32.98
CA GLU A 31 -26.69 -25.70 -32.02
C GLU A 31 -26.40 -25.31 -30.56
N THR A 32 -26.48 -24.04 -30.16
CA THR A 32 -26.06 -23.61 -28.81
C THR A 32 -27.12 -22.82 -28.04
N LEU A 33 -28.36 -23.32 -28.01
CA LEU A 33 -29.47 -22.71 -27.27
C LEU A 33 -29.77 -23.34 -25.90
N GLN A 34 -28.74 -23.85 -25.19
CA GLN A 34 -28.95 -24.46 -23.86
C GLN A 34 -27.96 -24.07 -22.74
N TYR A 35 -27.06 -23.10 -22.94
CA TYR A 35 -26.22 -22.51 -21.88
C TYR A 35 -25.87 -21.08 -22.31
N ASP A 36 -25.88 -19.99 -21.55
CA ASP A 36 -26.12 -19.69 -20.13
C ASP A 36 -26.36 -18.16 -20.07
N LEU A 37 -27.24 -17.68 -19.19
CA LEU A 37 -27.63 -16.25 -19.07
C LEU A 37 -26.41 -15.31 -18.87
N THR A 38 -25.33 -15.86 -18.31
CA THR A 38 -24.06 -15.21 -18.02
C THR A 38 -23.28 -14.79 -19.26
N TYR A 39 -23.32 -15.58 -20.33
CA TYR A 39 -22.67 -15.25 -21.62
C TYR A 39 -23.37 -14.05 -22.30
N VAL A 40 -24.70 -14.01 -22.17
CA VAL A 40 -25.55 -12.91 -22.66
C VAL A 40 -25.30 -11.63 -21.86
N LEU A 41 -25.13 -11.73 -20.53
CA LEU A 41 -24.85 -10.57 -19.68
C LEU A 41 -23.44 -9.98 -19.91
N PHE A 42 -22.44 -10.82 -20.19
CA PHE A 42 -21.08 -10.37 -20.48
C PHE A 42 -20.97 -9.66 -21.85
N SER A 43 -21.57 -10.25 -22.89
CA SER A 43 -21.59 -9.65 -24.24
C SER A 43 -22.42 -8.36 -24.30
N THR A 44 -23.52 -8.28 -23.53
CA THR A 44 -24.33 -7.05 -23.44
C THR A 44 -23.64 -5.96 -22.62
N SER A 45 -22.91 -6.31 -21.56
CA SER A 45 -22.11 -5.36 -20.76
C SER A 45 -20.98 -4.74 -21.58
N LEU A 46 -20.17 -5.56 -22.26
CA LEU A 46 -19.08 -5.06 -23.12
C LEU A 46 -19.62 -4.23 -24.28
N GLY A 47 -20.74 -4.69 -24.87
CA GLY A 47 -21.45 -3.98 -25.92
C GLY A 47 -21.98 -2.62 -25.46
N LEU A 48 -22.55 -2.51 -24.26
CA LEU A 48 -23.03 -1.25 -23.68
C LEU A 48 -21.89 -0.26 -23.41
N SER A 49 -20.74 -0.73 -22.92
CA SER A 49 -19.55 0.10 -22.72
C SER A 49 -19.00 0.63 -24.04
N LEU A 50 -18.95 -0.20 -25.09
CA LEU A 50 -18.52 0.20 -26.43
C LEU A 50 -19.53 1.15 -27.11
N ILE A 51 -20.83 0.90 -26.97
CA ILE A 51 -21.88 1.79 -27.50
C ILE A 51 -21.81 3.16 -26.81
N THR A 52 -21.58 3.20 -25.50
CA THR A 52 -21.45 4.46 -24.75
C THR A 52 -20.21 5.24 -25.20
N TYR A 53 -19.11 4.54 -25.44
CA TYR A 53 -17.87 5.09 -26.01
C TYR A 53 -18.09 5.70 -27.41
N PHE A 54 -18.70 4.96 -28.35
CA PHE A 54 -18.92 5.46 -29.71
C PHE A 54 -19.97 6.57 -29.77
N LYS A 55 -21.02 6.51 -28.94
CA LYS A 55 -22.06 7.54 -28.87
C LYS A 55 -21.55 8.85 -28.26
N ALA A 56 -20.64 8.78 -27.26
CA ALA A 56 -19.92 9.94 -26.74
C ALA A 56 -19.01 10.59 -27.80
N LYS A 57 -18.36 9.79 -28.65
CA LYS A 57 -17.53 10.24 -29.77
C LYS A 57 -18.35 10.88 -30.90
N GLN A 58 -19.55 10.35 -31.19
CA GLN A 58 -20.42 10.81 -32.28
C GLN A 58 -21.25 12.06 -31.94
N MET A 59 -21.55 12.29 -30.65
CA MET A 59 -22.34 13.43 -30.17
C MET A 59 -21.54 14.74 -30.00
N GLY A 60 -20.24 14.76 -30.32
CA GLY A 60 -19.42 15.98 -30.26
C GLY A 60 -19.21 16.55 -28.84
N LEU A 61 -19.61 15.84 -27.79
CA LEU A 61 -19.54 16.25 -26.38
C LEU A 61 -18.11 16.46 -25.83
N MET A 62 -17.08 16.28 -26.66
CA MET A 62 -15.67 16.51 -26.30
C MET A 62 -14.92 17.38 -27.32
N SER A 63 -15.61 18.16 -28.16
CA SER A 63 -14.94 19.16 -28.98
C SER A 63 -14.35 20.27 -28.10
N GLY A 64 -13.03 20.31 -27.97
CA GLY A 64 -12.29 21.31 -27.18
C GLY A 64 -11.41 20.76 -26.06
N ILE A 65 -11.40 19.44 -25.85
CA ILE A 65 -10.50 18.76 -24.89
C ILE A 65 -9.40 18.04 -25.68
N ASP A 66 -8.14 18.25 -25.32
CA ASP A 66 -7.02 17.58 -26.00
C ASP A 66 -7.08 16.05 -25.81
N THR A 67 -6.58 15.33 -26.81
CA THR A 67 -6.63 13.87 -26.95
C THR A 67 -6.06 13.11 -25.73
N GLU A 68 -5.07 13.67 -25.05
CA GLU A 68 -4.41 13.10 -23.88
C GLU A 68 -5.33 13.12 -22.66
N ARG A 69 -6.06 14.23 -22.48
CA ARG A 69 -7.02 14.40 -21.38
C ARG A 69 -8.31 13.59 -21.59
N GLN A 70 -8.72 13.39 -22.85
CA GLN A 70 -9.79 12.46 -23.20
C GLN A 70 -9.39 11.02 -22.85
N ASN A 71 -8.18 10.59 -23.22
CA ASN A 71 -7.67 9.25 -22.91
C ASN A 71 -7.55 9.02 -21.39
N PHE A 72 -7.20 10.04 -20.62
CA PHE A 72 -7.15 9.97 -19.15
C PHE A 72 -8.54 9.75 -18.52
N LEU A 73 -9.55 10.52 -18.95
CA LEU A 73 -10.92 10.38 -18.44
C LEU A 73 -11.53 9.02 -18.83
N ILE A 74 -11.23 8.53 -20.04
CA ILE A 74 -11.65 7.20 -20.51
C ILE A 74 -11.02 6.09 -19.65
N LYS A 75 -9.72 6.19 -19.34
CA LYS A 75 -9.03 5.24 -18.45
C LYS A 75 -9.63 5.23 -17.04
N GLN A 76 -10.00 6.39 -16.51
CA GLN A 76 -10.69 6.54 -15.22
C GLN A 76 -12.09 5.88 -15.21
N MET A 77 -12.90 6.10 -16.25
CA MET A 77 -14.25 5.52 -16.34
C MET A 77 -14.25 3.99 -16.49
N ILE A 78 -13.25 3.43 -17.20
CA ILE A 78 -13.05 1.98 -17.32
C ILE A 78 -12.58 1.39 -15.99
N ALA A 79 -11.64 2.06 -15.29
CA ALA A 79 -11.11 1.62 -14.00
C ALA A 79 -12.18 1.58 -12.89
N ILE A 80 -13.18 2.46 -12.92
CA ILE A 80 -14.26 2.48 -11.92
C ILE A 80 -15.24 1.31 -12.07
N ASN A 81 -15.53 0.87 -13.31
CA ASN A 81 -16.45 -0.25 -13.57
C ASN A 81 -15.75 -1.62 -13.52
N PHE A 82 -14.42 -1.66 -13.54
CA PHE A 82 -13.60 -2.87 -13.61
C PHE A 82 -13.73 -3.82 -12.39
N PRO A 83 -13.75 -3.34 -11.12
CA PRO A 83 -13.81 -4.22 -9.96
C PRO A 83 -15.14 -4.97 -9.85
N LEU A 84 -16.25 -4.29 -10.20
CA LEU A 84 -17.60 -4.86 -10.16
C LEU A 84 -17.81 -5.97 -11.20
N ILE A 85 -17.07 -5.94 -12.32
CA ILE A 85 -17.14 -6.93 -13.40
C ILE A 85 -16.18 -8.10 -13.11
N TRP A 86 -15.03 -7.84 -12.46
CA TRP A 86 -13.98 -8.82 -12.19
C TRP A 86 -14.36 -9.85 -11.13
N ASP A 87 -15.09 -9.45 -10.08
CA ASP A 87 -15.54 -10.38 -9.04
C ASP A 87 -16.53 -11.41 -9.58
N TYR A 88 -17.40 -11.02 -10.54
CA TYR A 88 -18.30 -11.95 -11.24
C TYR A 88 -17.55 -12.87 -12.22
N PHE A 89 -16.46 -12.38 -12.82
CA PHE A 89 -15.63 -13.14 -13.78
C PHE A 89 -14.83 -14.26 -13.09
N ILE A 90 -14.28 -14.00 -11.90
CA ILE A 90 -13.57 -15.01 -11.09
C ILE A 90 -14.51 -16.16 -10.69
N VAL A 91 -15.76 -15.86 -10.35
CA VAL A 91 -16.76 -16.88 -9.99
C VAL A 91 -17.15 -17.74 -11.20
N ALA A 92 -17.21 -17.15 -12.40
CA ALA A 92 -17.53 -17.87 -13.64
C ALA A 92 -16.39 -18.78 -14.15
N MET A 93 -15.13 -18.40 -13.92
CA MET A 93 -13.93 -19.15 -14.34
C MET A 93 -13.75 -20.50 -13.64
N VAL A 94 -14.45 -20.74 -12.53
CA VAL A 94 -14.37 -22.00 -11.76
C VAL A 94 -15.14 -23.15 -12.44
N GLN A 95 -15.98 -22.88 -13.44
CA GLN A 95 -16.92 -23.86 -14.01
C GLN A 95 -16.68 -24.21 -15.50
N ILE A 96 -15.66 -23.65 -16.18
CA ILE A 96 -15.47 -23.82 -17.64
C ILE A 96 -14.17 -24.60 -17.96
N PRO A 97 -14.20 -25.67 -18.80
CA PRO A 97 -12.99 -26.37 -19.24
C PRO A 97 -12.04 -25.50 -20.09
N LEU A 98 -10.74 -25.55 -19.79
CA LEU A 98 -9.66 -24.69 -20.31
C LEU A 98 -9.52 -24.60 -21.84
N VAL A 99 -10.10 -25.52 -22.62
CA VAL A 99 -9.91 -25.60 -24.08
C VAL A 99 -10.64 -24.48 -24.84
N ARG A 100 -11.65 -23.83 -24.24
CA ARG A 100 -12.42 -22.74 -24.89
C ARG A 100 -11.97 -21.32 -24.51
N ILE A 101 -11.00 -21.19 -23.59
CA ILE A 101 -10.53 -19.90 -23.07
C ILE A 101 -9.44 -19.27 -23.96
N SER A 102 -8.75 -20.10 -24.75
CA SER A 102 -7.56 -19.71 -25.52
C SER A 102 -7.75 -18.53 -26.49
N PRO A 103 -8.81 -18.46 -27.34
CA PRO A 103 -8.92 -17.37 -28.32
C PRO A 103 -9.25 -16.01 -27.66
N PHE A 104 -10.01 -16.05 -26.56
CA PHE A 104 -10.47 -14.84 -25.86
C PHE A 104 -9.40 -14.25 -24.95
N LEU A 105 -8.56 -15.09 -24.34
CA LEU A 105 -7.42 -14.62 -23.56
C LEU A 105 -6.41 -13.91 -24.48
N SER A 106 -6.21 -14.39 -25.70
CA SER A 106 -5.35 -13.75 -26.70
C SER A 106 -5.87 -12.37 -27.12
N ALA A 107 -7.17 -12.25 -27.43
CA ALA A 107 -7.77 -10.96 -27.80
C ALA A 107 -7.78 -9.95 -26.62
N TRP A 108 -7.97 -10.44 -25.39
CA TRP A 108 -7.93 -9.64 -24.17
C TRP A 108 -6.51 -9.15 -23.85
N LEU A 109 -5.49 -10.00 -24.04
CA LEU A 109 -4.08 -9.63 -23.87
C LEU A 109 -3.63 -8.59 -24.91
N TYR A 110 -4.08 -8.71 -26.17
CA TYR A 110 -3.83 -7.70 -27.19
C TYR A 110 -4.46 -6.35 -26.86
N PHE A 111 -5.70 -6.33 -26.39
CA PHE A 111 -6.38 -5.09 -25.96
C PHE A 111 -5.67 -4.44 -24.75
N TYR A 112 -5.12 -5.26 -23.84
CA TYR A 112 -4.42 -4.76 -22.65
C TYR A 112 -3.04 -4.16 -22.97
N GLU A 113 -2.27 -4.78 -23.88
CA GLU A 113 -1.00 -4.22 -24.37
C GLU A 113 -1.22 -2.87 -25.08
N ASP A 114 -2.27 -2.75 -25.90
CA ASP A 114 -2.54 -1.55 -26.70
C ASP A 114 -3.05 -0.37 -25.85
N VAL A 115 -3.78 -0.64 -24.76
CA VAL A 115 -4.36 0.41 -23.89
C VAL A 115 -3.43 0.84 -22.74
N PHE A 116 -2.62 -0.09 -22.20
CA PHE A 116 -1.81 0.14 -21.00
C PHE A 116 -0.30 0.04 -21.19
N GLY A 117 0.22 -0.48 -22.31
CA GLY A 117 1.64 -0.36 -22.70
C GLY A 117 2.66 -1.03 -21.77
N LEU A 118 2.30 -2.04 -20.98
CA LEU A 118 3.19 -2.72 -20.02
C LEU A 118 3.47 -4.17 -20.43
N SER A 119 4.74 -4.52 -20.64
CA SER A 119 5.22 -5.86 -21.00
C SER A 119 5.43 -6.76 -19.77
N PHE A 120 4.35 -7.35 -19.24
CA PHE A 120 4.39 -8.34 -18.15
C PHE A 120 4.27 -9.79 -18.68
N ILE A 121 5.35 -10.32 -19.24
CA ILE A 121 5.39 -11.69 -19.81
C ILE A 121 6.04 -12.78 -18.89
N PRO A 122 7.00 -12.53 -17.97
CA PRO A 122 7.70 -13.67 -17.33
C PRO A 122 7.00 -14.33 -16.13
N ILE A 123 6.17 -13.59 -15.37
CA ILE A 123 5.64 -14.06 -14.07
C ILE A 123 4.53 -15.11 -14.26
N TRP A 124 3.72 -14.96 -15.31
CA TRP A 124 2.58 -15.82 -15.58
C TRP A 124 2.96 -17.19 -16.18
N ALA A 125 4.02 -17.25 -16.99
CA ALA A 125 4.55 -18.52 -17.49
C ALA A 125 5.09 -19.41 -16.35
N GLY A 126 5.69 -18.79 -15.31
CA GLY A 126 6.20 -19.50 -14.13
C GLY A 126 5.10 -20.14 -13.28
N LEU A 127 3.99 -19.42 -13.06
CA LEU A 127 2.86 -19.92 -12.25
C LEU A 127 2.13 -21.10 -12.93
N VAL A 128 1.97 -21.05 -14.25
CA VAL A 128 1.37 -22.15 -15.03
C VAL A 128 2.25 -23.40 -14.99
N THR A 129 3.58 -23.24 -15.13
CA THR A 129 4.53 -24.36 -15.07
C THR A 129 4.56 -25.00 -13.67
N TYR A 130 4.51 -24.20 -12.60
CA TYR A 130 4.41 -24.68 -11.22
C TYR A 130 3.12 -25.48 -10.97
N TYR A 131 1.99 -25.03 -11.53
CA TYR A 131 0.70 -25.73 -11.39
C TYR A 131 0.67 -27.07 -12.12
N LEU A 132 1.31 -27.17 -13.29
CA LEU A 132 1.45 -28.42 -14.06
C LEU A 132 2.30 -29.46 -13.31
N LEU A 133 3.41 -29.05 -12.68
CA LEU A 133 4.26 -29.93 -11.87
C LEU A 133 3.55 -30.47 -10.62
N ARG A 134 2.64 -29.68 -10.04
CA ARG A 134 1.86 -30.11 -8.86
C ARG A 134 0.79 -31.16 -9.16
N ARG A 135 0.34 -31.29 -10.42
CA ARG A 135 -0.66 -32.31 -10.81
C ARG A 135 -0.05 -33.66 -11.20
N THR A 136 1.21 -33.70 -11.63
CA THR A 136 1.88 -34.96 -12.00
C THR A 136 2.48 -35.71 -10.79
N ALA A 137 2.81 -34.99 -9.71
CA ALA A 137 3.27 -35.58 -8.47
C ALA A 137 2.10 -35.82 -7.49
N GLY A 138 1.52 -37.01 -7.53
CA GLY A 138 0.47 -37.45 -6.60
C GLY A 138 0.84 -37.22 -5.13
N VAL A 139 -0.09 -36.62 -4.39
CA VAL A 139 0.03 -36.20 -2.99
C VAL A 139 0.31 -37.40 -2.06
N LYS A 140 1.45 -37.39 -1.35
CA LYS A 140 1.55 -38.10 -0.05
C LYS A 140 1.14 -37.14 1.06
N LYS A 141 0.17 -37.56 1.87
CA LYS A 141 -0.28 -36.90 3.11
C LYS A 141 0.91 -36.56 4.00
N VAL A 142 1.09 -35.28 4.31
CA VAL A 142 1.92 -34.83 5.43
C VAL A 142 1.01 -34.60 6.62
N ASN A 143 1.28 -35.32 7.71
CA ASN A 143 0.56 -35.21 8.97
C ASN A 143 0.84 -33.86 9.65
N SER A 144 -0.17 -33.39 10.36
CA SER A 144 -0.21 -32.14 11.11
C SER A 144 0.88 -32.05 12.19
N LYS A 145 1.56 -30.89 12.22
CA LYS A 145 1.90 -30.08 13.40
C LYS A 145 2.85 -28.96 13.00
N THR A 146 2.30 -27.81 12.62
CA THR A 146 2.81 -26.46 12.91
C THR A 146 1.80 -25.46 12.36
N SER A 147 1.04 -24.85 13.27
CA SER A 147 0.26 -23.66 13.02
C SER A 147 1.23 -22.49 12.89
N THR A 148 1.40 -21.96 11.69
CA THR A 148 1.95 -20.61 11.48
C THR A 148 1.05 -19.85 10.54
N ASN A 149 0.59 -18.70 11.04
CA ASN A 149 -0.31 -17.73 10.42
C ASN A 149 0.03 -17.46 8.95
N VAL A 150 -0.86 -17.84 8.04
CA VAL A 150 -0.82 -17.42 6.62
C VAL A 150 -1.64 -16.14 6.41
N GLY A 151 -1.99 -15.42 7.48
CA GLY A 151 -2.83 -14.22 7.47
C GLY A 151 -2.09 -12.89 7.30
N SER A 152 -0.81 -12.89 6.92
CA SER A 152 0.01 -11.65 6.96
C SER A 152 0.73 -11.32 5.66
N LEU A 153 0.36 -11.92 4.52
CA LEU A 153 1.06 -11.69 3.25
C LEU A 153 0.31 -10.84 2.21
N PHE A 154 -0.79 -10.20 2.59
CA PHE A 154 -1.45 -9.19 1.77
C PHE A 154 -1.77 -8.01 2.66
N LEU A 155 -0.88 -7.01 2.69
CA LEU A 155 -1.13 -5.59 2.98
C LEU A 155 0.23 -4.90 3.14
N ALA A 156 0.87 -4.58 2.02
CA ALA A 156 1.95 -3.59 1.97
C ALA A 156 1.99 -3.02 0.55
N VAL A 157 0.97 -2.24 0.19
CA VAL A 157 1.01 -1.42 -1.03
C VAL A 157 1.18 0.06 -0.71
N ASN A 158 1.05 0.49 0.55
CA ASN A 158 1.50 1.82 0.99
C ASN A 158 2.04 1.68 2.42
N GLY A 159 3.31 1.98 2.67
CA GLY A 159 4.03 1.69 3.93
C GLY A 159 3.70 2.63 5.09
N LEU A 160 2.51 3.22 5.08
CA LEU A 160 1.91 3.86 6.24
C LEU A 160 1.24 2.76 7.08
N THR A 161 1.92 2.31 8.13
CA THR A 161 1.37 1.25 8.99
C THR A 161 0.67 1.86 10.20
N CYS A 162 -0.59 1.49 10.39
CA CYS A 162 -1.33 1.81 11.61
C CYS A 162 -1.14 0.70 12.65
N PRO A 163 -1.14 1.01 13.96
CA PRO A 163 -1.13 -0.01 14.99
C PRO A 163 -2.33 -0.95 14.86
N THR A 164 -2.23 -2.17 15.40
CA THR A 164 -3.32 -3.13 15.35
C THR A 164 -4.61 -2.55 15.96
N GLY A 165 -5.73 -2.67 15.24
CA GLY A 165 -7.03 -2.12 15.65
C GLY A 165 -7.29 -0.68 15.18
N TRP A 166 -6.28 0.01 14.65
CA TRP A 166 -6.44 1.32 14.02
C TRP A 166 -6.70 1.18 12.53
N THR A 167 -7.47 2.11 11.98
CA THR A 167 -7.80 2.21 10.56
C THR A 167 -7.03 3.36 9.94
N GLN A 168 -6.30 3.10 8.87
CA GLN A 168 -5.61 4.17 8.14
C GLN A 168 -6.62 5.04 7.39
N LEU A 169 -6.46 6.36 7.50
CA LEU A 169 -7.19 7.30 6.68
C LEU A 169 -6.65 7.21 5.23
N PRO A 170 -7.51 7.06 4.20
CA PRO A 170 -7.03 6.76 2.86
C PRO A 170 -6.11 7.87 2.33
N ASN A 171 -4.94 7.48 1.83
CA ASN A 171 -3.91 8.36 1.27
C ASN A 171 -3.34 9.41 2.24
N GLU A 172 -3.61 9.29 3.54
CA GLU A 172 -3.07 10.20 4.55
C GLU A 172 -2.26 9.43 5.60
N PRO A 173 -1.20 10.02 6.16
CA PRO A 173 -0.39 9.43 7.22
C PRO A 173 -1.09 9.58 8.58
N VAL A 174 -2.38 9.28 8.65
CA VAL A 174 -3.20 9.40 9.86
C VAL A 174 -3.92 8.08 10.11
N CYS A 175 -3.84 7.61 11.36
CA CYS A 175 -4.53 6.44 11.84
C CYS A 175 -5.69 6.86 12.72
N ILE A 176 -6.85 6.23 12.53
CA ILE A 176 -8.10 6.50 13.24
C ILE A 176 -8.51 5.28 14.07
N TYR A 177 -8.83 5.49 15.34
CA TYR A 177 -9.36 4.48 16.25
C TYR A 177 -10.73 4.86 16.77
N ALA A 178 -11.68 3.94 16.69
CA ALA A 178 -13.07 4.17 17.08
C ALA A 178 -13.30 3.78 18.55
N VAL A 179 -13.50 4.78 19.42
CA VAL A 179 -13.85 4.54 20.82
C VAL A 179 -15.38 4.53 20.94
N LYS A 180 -15.94 3.32 21.02
CA LYS A 180 -17.40 3.11 21.00
C LYS A 180 -18.10 3.55 22.28
N GLN A 181 -17.41 3.51 23.42
CA GLN A 181 -17.99 3.89 24.70
C GLN A 181 -18.11 5.42 24.77
N PRO A 182 -19.33 5.98 24.88
CA PRO A 182 -19.50 7.42 24.95
C PRO A 182 -18.82 8.01 26.19
N ALA A 183 -18.13 9.13 26.02
CA ALA A 183 -17.48 9.86 27.10
C ALA A 183 -17.69 11.36 26.92
N ILE A 184 -17.51 12.15 27.98
CA ILE A 184 -17.47 13.61 27.85
C ILE A 184 -16.19 14.03 27.14
N TYR A 185 -16.16 15.24 26.57
CA TYR A 185 -15.04 15.65 25.71
C TYR A 185 -13.66 15.61 26.41
N MET A 186 -13.59 16.01 27.68
CA MET A 186 -12.34 15.95 28.45
C MET A 186 -11.82 14.53 28.65
N ASP A 187 -12.71 13.57 28.92
CA ASP A 187 -12.34 12.16 29.06
C ASP A 187 -11.95 11.56 27.71
N ALA A 188 -12.61 11.99 26.62
CA ALA A 188 -12.26 11.59 25.26
C ALA A 188 -10.84 12.03 24.88
N LEU A 189 -10.47 13.28 25.20
CA LEU A 189 -9.10 13.79 25.03
C LEU A 189 -8.10 12.93 25.81
N TRP A 190 -8.35 12.73 27.11
CA TRP A 190 -7.44 11.95 27.96
C TRP A 190 -7.27 10.51 27.45
N GLN A 191 -8.35 9.85 27.03
CA GLN A 191 -8.28 8.50 26.47
C GLN A 191 -7.46 8.45 25.17
N CYS A 192 -7.65 9.41 24.27
CA CYS A 192 -6.85 9.47 23.05
C CYS A 192 -5.37 9.77 23.34
N GLU A 193 -5.06 10.58 24.35
CA GLU A 193 -3.69 10.84 24.78
C GLU A 193 -3.01 9.58 25.33
N GLN A 194 -3.73 8.77 26.13
CA GLN A 194 -3.21 7.47 26.59
C GLN A 194 -2.93 6.50 25.44
N LEU A 195 -3.63 6.68 24.32
CA LEU A 195 -3.43 5.92 23.08
C LEU A 195 -2.34 6.50 22.16
N GLY A 196 -1.64 7.56 22.58
CA GLY A 196 -0.57 8.20 21.78
C GLY A 196 -1.09 9.13 20.68
N GLY A 197 -2.35 9.54 20.76
CA GLY A 197 -3.01 10.42 19.79
C GLY A 197 -3.82 11.52 20.46
N THR A 198 -4.81 12.02 19.73
CA THR A 198 -5.77 13.03 20.21
C THR A 198 -7.13 12.78 19.59
N VAL A 199 -8.18 13.50 20.01
CA VAL A 199 -9.50 13.37 19.35
C VAL A 199 -9.35 13.85 17.90
N VAL A 200 -10.04 13.17 16.98
CA VAL A 200 -9.88 13.34 15.53
C VAL A 200 -9.84 14.80 15.10
N LYS A 201 -8.81 15.15 14.31
CA LYS A 201 -8.71 16.44 13.62
C LYS A 201 -9.19 16.27 12.19
N VAL A 202 -10.10 17.13 11.75
CA VAL A 202 -10.64 17.08 10.39
C VAL A 202 -10.15 18.30 9.61
N GLN A 203 -9.18 18.07 8.74
CA GLN A 203 -8.42 19.13 8.08
C GLN A 203 -8.88 19.44 6.66
N ASN A 204 -9.73 18.60 6.07
CA ASN A 204 -10.29 18.79 4.73
C ASN A 204 -11.63 18.06 4.54
N ALA A 205 -12.25 18.29 3.39
CA ALA A 205 -13.56 17.70 3.06
C ALA A 205 -13.52 16.17 2.88
N PHE A 206 -12.38 15.61 2.46
CA PHE A 206 -12.22 14.17 2.30
C PHE A 206 -12.22 13.47 3.66
N GLU A 207 -11.41 13.96 4.59
CA GLU A 207 -11.39 13.51 5.98
C GLU A 207 -12.78 13.64 6.63
N ASN A 208 -13.47 14.75 6.41
CA ASN A 208 -14.81 14.97 6.97
C ASN A 208 -15.81 13.91 6.51
N SER A 209 -15.81 13.60 5.20
CA SER A 209 -16.66 12.57 4.62
C SER A 209 -16.28 11.16 5.10
N PHE A 210 -14.98 10.88 5.20
CA PHE A 210 -14.48 9.60 5.71
C PHE A 210 -14.93 9.38 7.16
N ILE A 211 -14.70 10.34 8.06
CA ILE A 211 -15.08 10.26 9.46
C ILE A 211 -16.59 10.09 9.63
N PHE A 212 -17.41 10.80 8.84
CA PHE A 212 -18.86 10.61 8.82
C PHE A 212 -19.24 9.16 8.45
N SER A 213 -18.71 8.66 7.35
CA SER A 213 -19.02 7.30 6.88
C SER A 213 -18.52 6.20 7.82
N TYR A 214 -17.39 6.45 8.49
CA TYR A 214 -16.81 5.53 9.46
C TYR A 214 -17.59 5.55 10.77
N ALA A 215 -18.11 6.72 11.21
CA ALA A 215 -18.96 6.84 12.39
C ALA A 215 -20.22 5.97 12.27
N ALA A 216 -20.86 5.99 11.10
CA ALA A 216 -22.05 5.19 10.82
C ALA A 216 -21.78 3.69 11.00
N GLN A 217 -20.60 3.21 10.60
CA GLN A 217 -20.19 1.81 10.72
C GLN A 217 -19.71 1.43 12.13
N ALA A 218 -18.95 2.33 12.77
CA ALA A 218 -18.27 2.02 14.02
C ALA A 218 -19.18 2.13 15.26
N PHE A 219 -20.10 3.09 15.25
CA PHE A 219 -20.83 3.50 16.45
C PHE A 219 -22.34 3.26 16.38
N ASN A 220 -22.92 2.98 15.22
CA ASN A 220 -24.39 2.94 15.00
C ASN A 220 -25.10 4.20 15.56
N THR A 221 -24.38 5.32 15.67
CA THR A 221 -24.76 6.51 16.45
C THR A 221 -25.45 7.56 15.59
N THR A 222 -26.12 8.49 16.27
CA THR A 222 -26.67 9.72 15.70
C THR A 222 -25.71 10.92 15.77
N GLU A 223 -24.72 10.94 16.66
CA GLU A 223 -23.80 12.08 16.86
C GLU A 223 -22.42 11.66 17.42
N GLN A 224 -21.32 12.30 16.98
CA GLN A 224 -19.93 12.05 17.41
C GLN A 224 -19.10 13.34 17.52
N PHE A 225 -18.01 13.33 18.30
CA PHE A 225 -17.08 14.47 18.39
C PHE A 225 -16.18 14.63 17.16
N ILE A 226 -15.89 15.88 16.79
CA ILE A 226 -14.97 16.30 15.70
C ILE A 226 -13.77 17.08 16.26
N GLY A 227 -13.30 16.71 17.46
CA GLY A 227 -12.03 17.14 18.07
C GLY A 227 -11.80 18.64 18.30
N MET A 228 -12.74 19.51 17.93
CA MET A 228 -12.67 20.94 18.15
C MET A 228 -13.52 21.36 19.34
N GLN A 229 -13.01 22.35 20.07
CA GLN A 229 -13.72 23.01 21.15
C GLN A 229 -13.65 24.53 21.01
N GLN A 230 -14.69 25.21 21.48
CA GLN A 230 -14.76 26.65 21.52
C GLN A 230 -14.04 27.19 22.77
N GLN A 231 -13.08 28.07 22.56
CA GLN A 231 -12.37 28.78 23.62
C GLN A 231 -13.23 29.89 24.23
N THR A 232 -12.81 30.41 25.38
CA THR A 232 -13.44 31.58 26.02
C THR A 232 -13.38 32.85 25.16
N SER A 233 -12.43 32.91 24.23
CA SER A 233 -12.33 33.97 23.21
C SER A 233 -13.37 33.84 22.09
N GLY A 234 -14.15 32.75 22.04
CA GLY A 234 -15.06 32.40 20.96
C GLY A 234 -14.40 31.66 19.79
N ALA A 235 -13.07 31.53 19.77
CA ALA A 235 -12.34 30.84 18.73
C ALA A 235 -12.50 29.31 18.82
N TRP A 236 -12.63 28.65 17.67
CA TRP A 236 -12.62 27.19 17.55
C TRP A 236 -11.19 26.69 17.36
N VAL A 237 -10.78 25.72 18.18
CA VAL A 237 -9.43 25.14 18.12
C VAL A 237 -9.46 23.64 18.40
N TYR A 238 -8.47 22.93 17.87
CA TYR A 238 -8.16 21.57 18.28
C TYR A 238 -7.45 21.54 19.64
N ALA A 239 -7.24 20.33 20.18
CA ALA A 239 -6.60 20.11 21.48
C ALA A 239 -5.19 20.75 21.60
N ASP A 240 -4.43 20.75 20.50
CA ASP A 240 -3.10 21.37 20.40
C ASP A 240 -3.14 22.89 20.14
N ARG A 241 -4.32 23.51 20.25
CA ARG A 241 -4.60 24.92 19.97
C ARG A 241 -4.41 25.33 18.51
N THR A 242 -4.29 24.38 17.59
CA THR A 242 -4.29 24.69 16.16
C THR A 242 -5.68 25.18 15.74
N ILE A 243 -5.68 26.23 14.91
CA ILE A 243 -6.91 26.81 14.37
C ILE A 243 -7.27 26.04 13.09
N PRO A 244 -8.50 25.53 12.96
CA PRO A 244 -8.93 24.77 11.79
C PRO A 244 -8.99 25.67 10.55
N SER A 245 -8.24 25.31 9.51
CA SER A 245 -8.31 25.93 8.18
C SER A 245 -9.55 25.50 7.39
N TYR A 246 -9.98 24.25 7.59
CA TYR A 246 -11.22 23.69 7.02
C TYR A 246 -12.34 23.70 8.06
N GLN A 247 -13.52 24.14 7.66
CA GLN A 247 -14.71 24.14 8.51
C GLN A 247 -15.95 23.76 7.71
N SER A 248 -16.83 22.93 8.29
CA SER A 248 -18.04 22.43 7.64
C SER A 248 -19.29 22.65 8.49
N TRP A 249 -19.47 23.84 9.06
CA TRP A 249 -20.63 24.14 9.91
C TRP A 249 -21.97 24.05 9.16
N ALA A 250 -23.00 23.53 9.84
CA ALA A 250 -24.36 23.54 9.34
C ALA A 250 -24.92 24.97 9.30
N VAL A 251 -26.01 25.17 8.55
CA VAL A 251 -26.69 26.47 8.50
C VAL A 251 -27.17 26.86 9.90
N GLY A 252 -26.77 28.04 10.38
CA GLY A 252 -27.08 28.52 11.72
C GLY A 252 -26.09 28.09 12.82
N GLU A 253 -25.00 27.40 12.43
CA GLU A 253 -23.88 27.05 13.30
C GLU A 253 -22.61 27.84 12.87
N PRO A 254 -21.61 27.98 13.74
CA PRO A 254 -21.62 27.61 15.16
C PRO A 254 -22.45 28.59 16.00
N LYS A 255 -23.06 28.10 17.09
CA LYS A 255 -23.73 28.97 18.06
C LYS A 255 -22.74 29.83 18.84
N ASN A 256 -23.16 31.04 19.19
CA ASN A 256 -22.40 31.92 20.07
C ASN A 256 -22.52 31.46 21.52
N GLY A 257 -21.39 31.25 22.19
CA GLY A 257 -21.34 30.85 23.59
C GLY A 257 -19.91 30.51 24.03
N THR A 258 -19.80 29.72 25.09
CA THR A 258 -18.55 29.15 25.59
C THR A 258 -18.77 27.68 25.95
N ASN A 259 -17.70 26.87 25.98
CA ASN A 259 -17.75 25.45 26.30
C ASN A 259 -18.58 24.59 25.32
N PHE A 260 -18.65 24.99 24.05
CA PHE A 260 -19.20 24.15 23.00
C PHE A 260 -18.11 23.28 22.36
N CYS A 261 -18.50 22.07 22.01
CA CYS A 261 -17.70 21.12 21.25
C CYS A 261 -18.33 20.92 19.88
N ALA A 262 -17.49 20.73 18.88
CA ALA A 262 -17.93 20.43 17.53
C ALA A 262 -18.32 18.96 17.47
N ILE A 263 -19.53 18.71 16.99
CA ILE A 263 -20.04 17.38 16.73
C ILE A 263 -20.49 17.28 15.28
N GLN A 264 -20.54 16.06 14.79
CA GLN A 264 -21.19 15.72 13.53
C GLN A 264 -22.31 14.74 13.84
N ASP A 265 -23.44 14.88 13.16
CA ASP A 265 -24.59 13.98 13.33
C ASP A 265 -24.58 12.84 12.29
N SER A 266 -25.55 11.94 12.34
CA SER A 266 -25.69 10.81 11.42
C SER A 266 -26.41 11.15 10.12
N LEU A 267 -27.01 12.33 10.03
CA LEU A 267 -27.86 12.72 8.91
C LEU A 267 -27.06 13.50 7.87
N ASN A 268 -26.06 14.27 8.31
CA ASN A 268 -25.32 15.17 7.47
C ASN A 268 -23.83 15.24 7.84
N VAL A 269 -23.02 15.54 6.83
CA VAL A 269 -21.56 15.72 6.98
C VAL A 269 -21.20 17.04 7.67
N GLN A 270 -22.16 17.95 7.83
CA GLN A 270 -21.94 19.24 8.48
C GLN A 270 -21.85 19.12 10.00
N TRP A 271 -21.19 20.11 10.61
CA TRP A 271 -20.90 20.16 12.02
C TRP A 271 -21.91 21.03 12.76
N LYS A 272 -22.15 20.68 14.02
CA LYS A 272 -23.02 21.41 14.95
C LYS A 272 -22.31 21.65 16.27
N THR A 273 -22.79 22.62 17.02
CA THR A 273 -22.34 22.88 18.39
C THR A 273 -23.14 22.06 19.40
N ALA A 274 -22.44 21.40 20.32
CA ALA A 274 -23.02 20.68 21.44
C ALA A 274 -22.30 20.94 22.76
N ASP A 275 -22.98 20.75 23.89
CA ASP A 275 -22.36 20.85 25.22
C ASP A 275 -21.28 19.77 25.37
N CYS A 276 -20.04 20.18 25.64
CA CYS A 276 -18.89 19.29 25.81
C CYS A 276 -19.06 18.25 26.93
N ARG A 277 -20.00 18.46 27.86
CA ARG A 277 -20.32 17.55 28.98
C ARG A 277 -21.32 16.46 28.61
N GLN A 278 -21.89 16.49 27.40
CA GLN A 278 -22.70 15.39 26.91
C GLN A 278 -21.80 14.27 26.43
N ALA A 279 -22.04 13.06 26.93
CA ALA A 279 -21.24 11.90 26.58
C ALA A 279 -21.54 11.46 25.13
N ARG A 280 -20.50 11.31 24.32
CA ARG A 280 -20.59 10.95 22.90
C ARG A 280 -19.50 9.98 22.50
N PRO A 281 -19.72 9.10 21.51
CA PRO A 281 -18.64 8.34 20.91
C PRO A 281 -17.69 9.29 20.16
N PHE A 282 -16.45 8.85 19.99
CA PHE A 282 -15.40 9.67 19.41
C PHE A 282 -14.34 8.83 18.71
N PHE A 283 -13.65 9.46 17.79
CA PHE A 283 -12.47 8.90 17.15
C PHE A 283 -11.22 9.50 17.76
N CYS A 284 -10.24 8.65 18.03
CA CYS A 284 -8.88 9.07 18.25
C CYS A 284 -8.12 9.07 16.92
N SER A 285 -7.26 10.04 16.70
CA SER A 285 -6.34 10.11 15.57
C SER A 285 -4.90 10.22 16.03
N MET A 286 -3.99 9.55 15.35
CA MET A 286 -2.54 9.67 15.51
C MET A 286 -1.84 9.65 14.15
N ALA A 287 -0.59 10.11 14.09
CA ALA A 287 0.21 9.94 12.87
C ALA A 287 0.47 8.45 12.61
N ALA A 288 0.32 8.01 11.37
CA ALA A 288 0.74 6.69 10.93
C ALA A 288 2.26 6.56 11.01
N TYR A 289 2.75 5.34 11.22
CA TYR A 289 4.18 5.11 11.19
C TYR A 289 4.69 5.25 9.76
N LYS A 290 5.71 6.10 9.56
CA LYS A 290 6.44 6.24 8.27
C LYS A 290 7.23 4.98 7.88
N CYS A 291 7.40 4.07 8.83
CA CYS A 291 8.13 2.83 8.67
C CYS A 291 7.33 1.65 9.23
N PRO A 292 7.57 0.42 8.74
CA PRO A 292 6.98 -0.77 9.34
C PRO A 292 7.37 -0.93 10.81
N LEU A 293 6.53 -1.64 11.57
CA LEU A 293 6.79 -1.91 12.98
C LEU A 293 8.17 -2.57 13.20
N GLY A 294 8.92 -2.04 14.17
CA GLY A 294 10.27 -2.50 14.48
C GLY A 294 11.38 -1.82 13.67
N TRP A 295 11.05 -1.02 12.65
CA TRP A 295 12.00 -0.21 11.91
C TRP A 295 12.14 1.18 12.54
N LYS A 296 13.29 1.81 12.35
CA LYS A 296 13.60 3.17 12.80
C LYS A 296 13.57 4.11 11.60
N TYR A 297 12.77 5.16 11.67
CA TYR A 297 12.73 6.21 10.67
C TYR A 297 13.87 7.21 10.90
N PHE A 298 14.53 7.63 9.83
CA PHE A 298 15.45 8.76 9.83
C PHE A 298 14.95 9.81 8.84
N ASP A 299 14.70 11.01 9.35
CA ASP A 299 14.08 12.12 8.62
C ASP A 299 15.00 12.69 7.53
N LYS A 300 16.31 12.79 7.79
CA LYS A 300 17.27 13.37 6.84
C LYS A 300 17.40 12.57 5.55
N THR A 301 17.20 11.26 5.59
CA THR A 301 17.29 10.39 4.40
C THR A 301 15.92 9.91 3.90
N ASP A 302 14.85 10.26 4.62
CA ASP A 302 13.50 9.76 4.43
C ASP A 302 13.51 8.23 4.22
N SER A 303 14.12 7.53 5.16
CA SER A 303 14.38 6.09 5.07
C SER A 303 14.10 5.38 6.38
N CYS A 304 13.82 4.09 6.26
CA CYS A 304 13.55 3.16 7.34
C CYS A 304 14.73 2.20 7.50
N TYR A 305 15.16 2.00 8.74
CA TYR A 305 16.32 1.17 9.09
C TYR A 305 15.93 0.06 10.05
N TYR A 306 16.40 -1.16 9.79
CA TYR A 306 16.18 -2.31 10.65
C TYR A 306 17.50 -2.90 11.08
N ALA A 307 17.78 -2.88 12.37
CA ALA A 307 18.93 -3.54 12.96
C ALA A 307 18.53 -4.95 13.43
N LYS A 308 19.13 -5.97 12.82
CA LYS A 308 18.92 -7.35 13.24
C LYS A 308 19.65 -7.61 14.56
N GLU A 309 18.88 -7.92 15.60
CA GLU A 309 19.42 -8.34 16.89
C GLU A 309 20.05 -9.74 16.87
N LEU A 310 20.94 -10.02 17.82
CA LEU A 310 21.61 -11.32 17.93
C LEU A 310 20.64 -12.37 18.51
N THR A 311 20.22 -13.33 17.68
CA THR A 311 19.26 -14.40 18.07
C THR A 311 19.83 -15.82 17.89
N GLY A 312 21.15 -15.96 17.72
CA GLY A 312 21.84 -17.24 17.51
C GLY A 312 22.12 -17.57 16.04
N ASP A 313 21.27 -17.12 15.12
CA ASP A 313 21.53 -17.24 13.68
C ASP A 313 22.69 -16.35 13.24
N ARG A 314 23.53 -16.86 12.32
CA ARG A 314 24.65 -16.12 11.73
C ARG A 314 24.55 -16.15 10.22
N TYR A 315 24.89 -15.04 9.59
CA TYR A 315 24.72 -14.80 8.16
C TYR A 315 26.03 -14.36 7.54
N THR A 316 26.35 -14.93 6.37
CA THR A 316 27.31 -14.33 5.45
C THR A 316 26.76 -13.01 4.92
N TRP A 317 27.61 -12.16 4.37
CA TRP A 317 27.17 -10.87 3.81
C TRP A 317 26.03 -11.05 2.80
N LYS A 318 26.19 -12.00 1.86
CA LYS A 318 25.18 -12.33 0.85
C LYS A 318 23.89 -12.88 1.45
N ALA A 319 24.00 -13.67 2.52
CA ALA A 319 22.82 -14.20 3.21
C ALA A 319 22.07 -13.09 3.97
N ALA A 320 22.78 -12.13 4.57
CA ALA A 320 22.20 -10.96 5.23
C ALA A 320 21.47 -10.06 4.22
N GLU A 321 22.08 -9.79 3.06
CA GLU A 321 21.43 -9.07 1.95
C GLU A 321 20.14 -9.78 1.52
N SER A 322 20.15 -11.10 1.36
CA SER A 322 18.94 -11.85 1.04
C SER A 322 17.85 -11.72 2.11
N GLN A 323 18.19 -11.53 3.39
CA GLN A 323 17.19 -11.26 4.44
C GLN A 323 16.60 -9.85 4.29
N CYS A 324 17.42 -8.85 4.01
CA CYS A 324 16.93 -7.49 3.74
C CYS A 324 15.99 -7.48 2.52
N GLN A 325 16.36 -8.17 1.43
CA GLN A 325 15.55 -8.25 0.21
C GLN A 325 14.18 -8.90 0.43
N LYS A 326 14.10 -9.92 1.30
CA LYS A 326 12.81 -10.52 1.69
C LYS A 326 11.87 -9.54 2.39
N MET A 327 12.41 -8.48 2.99
CA MET A 327 11.65 -7.42 3.65
C MET A 327 11.44 -6.20 2.73
N GLY A 328 11.79 -6.29 1.44
CA GLY A 328 11.70 -5.17 0.49
C GLY A 328 12.79 -4.10 0.69
N ALA A 329 13.90 -4.47 1.33
CA ALA A 329 15.00 -3.59 1.68
C ALA A 329 16.33 -4.12 1.14
N HIS A 330 17.41 -3.37 1.34
CA HIS A 330 18.79 -3.80 1.09
C HIS A 330 19.60 -3.65 2.37
N LEU A 331 20.78 -4.29 2.45
CA LEU A 331 21.76 -3.88 3.45
C LEU A 331 22.03 -2.37 3.33
N VAL A 332 22.24 -1.71 4.47
CA VAL A 332 22.28 -0.26 4.54
C VAL A 332 23.41 0.34 3.70
N SER A 333 23.02 1.31 2.85
CA SER A 333 23.91 2.28 2.20
C SER A 333 24.01 3.55 3.02
N ILE A 334 25.18 4.19 3.01
CA ILE A 334 25.48 5.38 3.82
C ILE A 334 26.10 6.45 2.93
N HIS A 335 25.48 7.64 2.91
CA HIS A 335 25.81 8.74 1.98
C HIS A 335 26.13 10.08 2.68
N SER A 336 26.13 10.10 4.01
CA SER A 336 26.46 11.31 4.77
C SER A 336 26.90 10.97 6.19
N ILE A 337 27.62 11.90 6.81
CA ILE A 337 28.03 11.77 8.22
C ILE A 337 26.83 11.66 9.17
N ASP A 338 25.74 12.39 8.86
CA ASP A 338 24.52 12.33 9.65
C ASP A 338 23.84 10.95 9.60
N GLU A 339 23.82 10.34 8.41
CA GLU A 339 23.30 8.98 8.23
C GLU A 339 24.18 7.95 8.91
N ASP A 340 25.49 8.09 8.79
CA ASP A 340 26.48 7.23 9.43
C ASP A 340 26.33 7.26 10.96
N ASP A 341 26.20 8.46 11.55
CA ASP A 341 25.98 8.65 12.99
C ASP A 341 24.68 7.96 13.44
N PHE A 342 23.62 8.12 12.65
CA PHE A 342 22.34 7.47 12.90
C PHE A 342 22.46 5.94 12.82
N VAL A 343 23.07 5.41 11.76
CA VAL A 343 23.22 3.95 11.57
C VAL A 343 24.10 3.35 12.67
N TYR A 344 25.20 4.01 13.04
CA TYR A 344 26.04 3.59 14.16
C TYR A 344 25.28 3.62 15.49
N SER A 345 24.34 4.55 15.69
CA SER A 345 23.48 4.55 16.89
C SER A 345 22.61 3.29 17.03
N LEU A 346 22.38 2.56 15.93
CA LEU A 346 21.68 1.28 15.90
C LEU A 346 22.60 0.08 16.22
N VAL A 347 23.92 0.28 16.23
CA VAL A 347 24.90 -0.75 16.58
C VAL A 347 24.92 -0.93 18.10
N PRO A 348 24.77 -2.15 18.63
CA PRO A 348 24.79 -2.39 20.07
C PRO A 348 26.14 -1.98 20.69
N ARG A 349 26.12 -1.20 21.77
CA ARG A 349 27.33 -0.85 22.55
C ARG A 349 27.72 -2.00 23.48
N LEU A 350 28.57 -2.88 22.98
CA LEU A 350 29.13 -4.00 23.71
C LEU A 350 30.55 -3.67 24.21
N THR A 351 30.85 -3.96 25.47
CA THR A 351 32.20 -3.90 26.04
C THR A 351 32.99 -5.16 25.68
N VAL A 352 33.14 -5.43 24.39
CA VAL A 352 33.91 -6.59 23.90
C VAL A 352 35.16 -6.09 23.18
N SER A 353 36.28 -6.77 23.43
CA SER A 353 37.58 -6.43 22.84
C SER A 353 37.74 -6.92 21.40
N SER A 354 36.75 -7.62 20.84
CA SER A 354 36.84 -8.26 19.53
C SER A 354 35.59 -8.05 18.69
N CYS A 355 35.77 -7.81 17.39
CA CYS A 355 34.69 -7.65 16.43
C CYS A 355 33.94 -8.97 16.14
N GLU A 356 34.50 -10.14 16.47
CA GLU A 356 33.95 -11.44 16.10
C GLU A 356 32.52 -11.70 16.64
N GLY A 357 32.17 -11.13 17.80
CA GLY A 357 30.85 -11.23 18.42
C GLY A 357 29.98 -9.97 18.28
N ALA A 358 30.51 -8.90 17.69
CA ALA A 358 29.87 -7.60 17.66
C ALA A 358 29.86 -6.92 16.29
N PHE A 359 30.36 -7.60 15.26
CA PHE A 359 30.33 -7.09 13.91
C PHE A 359 28.89 -7.00 13.38
N VAL A 360 28.58 -5.91 12.71
CA VAL A 360 27.28 -5.63 12.11
C VAL A 360 27.47 -5.34 10.63
N TRP A 361 26.98 -6.20 9.74
CA TRP A 361 27.09 -6.00 8.29
C TRP A 361 26.39 -4.72 7.82
N ILE A 362 27.03 -4.02 6.88
CA ILE A 362 26.44 -2.96 6.04
C ILE A 362 26.54 -3.34 4.57
N GLY A 363 25.97 -2.54 3.67
CA GLY A 363 25.81 -2.88 2.26
C GLY A 363 27.04 -2.69 1.38
N LEU A 364 28.19 -2.26 1.90
CA LEU A 364 29.37 -1.99 1.08
C LEU A 364 30.20 -3.26 0.88
N ASP A 365 30.36 -3.69 -0.37
CA ASP A 365 31.16 -4.85 -0.78
C ASP A 365 32.30 -4.45 -1.74
N GLY A 366 33.31 -5.32 -1.88
CA GLY A 366 34.46 -5.09 -2.76
C GLY A 366 34.24 -5.41 -4.23
N ASN A 367 33.07 -5.94 -4.62
CA ASN A 367 32.66 -6.23 -5.99
C ASN A 367 33.70 -6.99 -6.85
N GLY A 368 34.51 -7.87 -6.23
CA GLY A 368 35.55 -8.62 -6.93
C GLY A 368 36.70 -7.81 -7.50
N LYS A 369 36.77 -6.49 -7.24
CA LYS A 369 37.79 -5.57 -7.76
C LYS A 369 38.36 -4.69 -6.64
N LYS A 370 39.69 -4.74 -6.47
CA LYS A 370 40.36 -4.00 -5.39
C LYS A 370 40.19 -2.49 -5.60
N GLY A 371 39.67 -1.78 -4.59
CA GLY A 371 39.51 -0.33 -4.64
C GLY A 371 38.30 0.16 -5.44
N SER A 372 37.31 -0.68 -5.70
CA SER A 372 36.05 -0.30 -6.36
C SER A 372 34.85 -0.90 -5.65
N GLY A 373 34.59 -0.45 -4.41
CA GLY A 373 33.45 -0.94 -3.66
C GLY A 373 32.11 -0.53 -4.27
N SER A 374 31.04 -1.27 -3.97
CA SER A 374 29.67 -0.94 -4.35
C SER A 374 28.69 -1.16 -3.21
N TRP A 375 27.65 -0.33 -3.14
CA TRP A 375 26.52 -0.58 -2.25
C TRP A 375 25.60 -1.65 -2.85
N SER A 376 25.08 -2.53 -2.00
CA SER A 376 24.16 -3.62 -2.39
C SER A 376 22.84 -3.15 -2.98
N ASP A 377 22.42 -1.92 -2.66
CA ASP A 377 21.23 -1.27 -3.23
C ASP A 377 21.48 -0.62 -4.61
N GLY A 378 22.72 -0.67 -5.11
CA GLY A 378 23.12 -0.10 -6.39
C GLY A 378 23.39 1.41 -6.37
N SER A 379 23.32 2.05 -5.20
CA SER A 379 23.67 3.47 -5.05
C SER A 379 25.17 3.72 -5.25
N THR A 380 25.50 4.96 -5.60
CA THR A 380 26.91 5.37 -5.78
C THR A 380 27.64 5.45 -4.45
N VAL A 381 28.91 5.06 -4.43
CA VAL A 381 29.78 5.24 -3.26
C VAL A 381 30.33 6.68 -3.28
N ASP A 382 29.68 7.56 -2.53
CA ASP A 382 29.96 8.99 -2.42
C ASP A 382 30.38 9.43 -0.99
N TYR A 383 30.33 8.49 -0.04
CA TYR A 383 30.71 8.70 1.36
C TYR A 383 31.49 7.48 1.90
N GLY A 384 32.47 7.74 2.78
CA GLY A 384 33.23 6.70 3.48
C GLY A 384 34.39 7.25 4.33
N PHE A 385 34.91 6.43 5.24
CA PHE A 385 36.00 6.79 6.15
C PHE A 385 37.38 6.77 5.48
N TRP A 386 38.23 7.74 5.79
CA TRP A 386 39.62 7.72 5.33
C TRP A 386 40.46 6.82 6.24
N SER A 387 41.06 5.76 5.68
CA SER A 387 42.01 4.92 6.40
C SER A 387 43.44 5.24 6.00
N ALA A 388 44.22 5.79 6.94
CA ALA A 388 45.63 6.14 6.76
C ALA A 388 46.50 4.93 6.37
N SER A 389 46.09 3.72 6.77
CA SER A 389 46.87 2.49 6.59
C SER A 389 46.65 1.82 5.23
N THR A 390 45.51 2.07 4.57
CA THR A 390 45.19 1.49 3.25
C THR A 390 45.30 2.49 2.11
N GLY A 391 45.36 3.80 2.40
CA GLY A 391 45.49 4.86 1.39
C GLY A 391 44.23 5.05 0.53
N TYR A 392 43.10 4.45 0.91
CA TYR A 392 41.83 4.52 0.21
C TYR A 392 40.65 4.72 1.19
N TRP A 393 39.53 5.22 0.65
CA TRP A 393 38.25 5.51 1.32
C TRP A 393 37.57 4.28 1.92
N GLY A 394 38.05 3.69 3.02
CA GLY A 394 37.33 2.63 3.75
C GLY A 394 36.89 1.46 2.86
N MET A 395 37.49 1.30 1.67
CA MET A 395 36.96 0.44 0.63
C MET A 395 37.40 -0.98 0.94
N PRO A 396 36.47 -1.95 0.96
CA PRO A 396 36.85 -3.34 1.13
C PRO A 396 37.78 -3.81 0.01
N ARG A 397 38.58 -4.83 0.31
CA ARG A 397 39.30 -5.58 -0.74
C ARG A 397 38.27 -6.28 -1.62
N ALA A 398 38.69 -6.69 -2.82
CA ALA A 398 37.85 -7.38 -3.81
C ALA A 398 36.95 -8.50 -3.25
N SER A 399 37.43 -9.24 -2.24
CA SER A 399 36.76 -10.40 -1.62
C SER A 399 36.06 -10.10 -0.29
N ASP A 400 36.00 -8.84 0.11
CA ASP A 400 35.60 -8.41 1.45
C ASP A 400 34.33 -7.56 1.39
N ALA A 401 33.68 -7.41 2.54
CA ALA A 401 32.60 -6.45 2.76
C ALA A 401 32.78 -5.75 4.10
N ASN A 402 32.11 -4.61 4.24
CA ASN A 402 32.24 -3.77 5.42
C ASN A 402 31.14 -4.01 6.45
N GLY A 403 31.43 -3.54 7.67
CA GLY A 403 30.48 -3.44 8.75
C GLY A 403 31.06 -2.64 9.91
N TYR A 404 30.22 -2.36 10.89
CA TYR A 404 30.69 -1.77 12.13
C TYR A 404 31.20 -2.85 13.08
N CYS A 405 32.23 -2.49 13.84
CA CYS A 405 32.58 -3.21 15.05
C CYS A 405 32.03 -2.41 16.24
N SER A 406 31.50 -3.08 17.26
CA SER A 406 31.21 -2.43 18.56
C SER A 406 32.51 -2.11 19.32
N SER A 407 33.36 -1.29 18.72
CA SER A 407 34.53 -0.68 19.32
C SER A 407 34.19 0.77 19.69
N PRO A 408 34.83 1.38 20.69
CA PRO A 408 34.78 2.83 20.88
C PRO A 408 35.33 3.61 19.68
N GLU A 409 36.06 2.95 18.78
CA GLU A 409 36.48 3.51 17.50
C GLU A 409 35.30 3.49 16.51
N TYR A 410 34.82 4.69 16.18
CA TYR A 410 33.77 4.94 15.20
C TYR A 410 34.35 4.77 13.79
N ASP A 411 34.39 3.52 13.31
CA ASP A 411 34.96 3.19 11.99
C ASP A 411 34.26 2.00 11.34
N TRP A 412 34.37 1.94 10.01
CA TRP A 412 33.99 0.78 9.21
C TRP A 412 35.16 -0.19 9.09
N TYR A 413 34.90 -1.47 9.33
CA TYR A 413 35.88 -2.55 9.24
C TYR A 413 35.53 -3.48 8.08
N SER A 414 36.53 -3.91 7.32
CA SER A 414 36.36 -4.88 6.23
C SER A 414 36.69 -6.30 6.70
N THR A 415 35.93 -7.27 6.21
CA THR A 415 36.20 -8.70 6.45
C THR A 415 35.67 -9.56 5.30
N VAL A 416 36.11 -10.82 5.24
CA VAL A 416 35.80 -11.73 4.13
C VAL A 416 34.31 -12.03 4.02
N LEU A 417 33.77 -12.04 2.79
CA LEU A 417 32.34 -12.20 2.51
C LEU A 417 31.69 -13.47 3.11
N ASN A 418 32.47 -14.54 3.25
CA ASN A 418 32.01 -15.84 3.74
C ASN A 418 31.99 -15.95 5.27
N HIS A 419 32.52 -14.96 5.98
CA HIS A 419 32.43 -14.95 7.44
C HIS A 419 30.98 -14.77 7.88
N GLN A 420 30.61 -15.32 9.03
CA GLN A 420 29.23 -15.31 9.49
C GLN A 420 29.08 -14.47 10.76
N PHE A 421 28.22 -13.47 10.71
CA PHE A 421 27.88 -12.64 11.86
C PHE A 421 26.37 -12.65 12.12
N GLY A 422 26.00 -12.44 13.37
CA GLY A 422 24.59 -12.50 13.80
C GLY A 422 23.81 -11.19 13.64
N ARG A 423 24.46 -10.12 13.18
CA ARG A 423 23.86 -8.78 13.08
C ARG A 423 24.13 -8.15 11.73
N PHE A 424 23.16 -7.38 11.26
CA PHE A 424 23.21 -6.62 10.03
C PHE A 424 22.15 -5.51 10.08
N ILE A 425 22.35 -4.44 9.31
CA ILE A 425 21.39 -3.34 9.21
C ILE A 425 20.82 -3.29 7.80
N CYS A 426 19.50 -3.29 7.68
CA CYS A 426 18.79 -3.09 6.43
C CYS A 426 18.27 -1.65 6.31
N LYS A 427 18.12 -1.15 5.08
CA LYS A 427 17.56 0.16 4.72
C LYS A 427 16.57 0.04 3.57
N MET A 428 15.49 0.82 3.64
CA MET A 428 14.57 1.07 2.53
C MET A 428 14.03 2.50 2.62
N LYS A 429 13.46 3.02 1.54
CA LYS A 429 12.78 4.33 1.58
C LYS A 429 11.52 4.25 2.44
N SER A 430 11.23 5.31 3.19
CA SER A 430 9.89 5.49 3.74
C SER A 430 8.91 5.71 2.59
N THR A 431 7.68 5.26 2.78
CA THR A 431 6.64 5.27 1.73
C THR A 431 5.78 6.52 1.75
#